data_AF-A0A1M6BY32-F1
#
_entry.id   AF-A0A1M6BY32-F1
#
_cell.length_a   1.000
_cell.length_b   1.000
_cell.length_c   1.000
_cell.angle_alpha   90.00
_cell.angle_beta   90.00
_cell.angle_gamma   90.00
#
_symmetry.space_group_name_H-M   'P 1'
#
loop_
_entity.id
_entity.type
_entity.pdbx_description
1 polymer ?
#
loop_
_entity_poly.entity_id
_entity_poly.type
_entity_poly.pdbx_seq_one_letter_code
_entity_poly.pdbx_strand_id
1 'polypeptide(L)'
;MIDFNELKKVQNRQDLLNLLEMHSNEPTYGEVLEKVRYEEELRLLQAQLVNFQKWAAENKRKIAIIFEGRDASGKGGTIKRFMEHLNPRQMRLVALNKPTDVERGQWYFSRYIKELPNEGEIVFFDRSWYNRAVVEPVMGFCTPQQYESFMVQVPEFEHMLYESGTTIIKFWFSVSKDQQLYRFNRRLKNPLKRWKYSPVDEKGQELWDTFTYYKDQMFSRTHNAFSPWVIVKSDDKLDARLEAIRYVLSQFPYTGKTESPVNVNPDPNVVQRYFRTVQQIDF
;
A
#
# COMPACT_ATOMS: atom_id res chain seq x y z
N MET A 1 -3.03 -7.32 36.75
CA MET A 1 -4.31 -7.56 36.06
C MET A 1 -5.32 -6.50 36.50
N ILE A 2 -5.84 -5.72 35.54
CA ILE A 2 -6.86 -4.69 35.74
C ILE A 2 -8.13 -5.34 36.33
N ASP A 3 -8.66 -4.78 37.40
CA ASP A 3 -9.90 -5.26 38.02
C ASP A 3 -11.18 -4.56 37.50
N PHE A 4 -12.34 -5.14 37.81
CA PHE A 4 -13.63 -4.59 37.38
C PHE A 4 -13.96 -3.22 38.00
N ASN A 5 -13.40 -2.88 39.16
CA ASN A 5 -13.64 -1.60 39.81
C ASN A 5 -12.83 -0.48 39.15
N GLU A 6 -11.63 -0.78 38.67
CA GLU A 6 -10.82 0.11 37.84
C GLU A 6 -11.50 0.38 36.50
N LEU A 7 -12.01 -0.64 35.83
CA LEU A 7 -12.77 -0.49 34.59
C LEU A 7 -14.06 0.34 34.76
N LYS A 8 -14.77 0.19 35.89
CA LYS A 8 -15.97 1.01 36.18
C LYS A 8 -15.68 2.50 36.32
N LYS A 9 -14.43 2.89 36.62
CA LYS A 9 -14.01 4.29 36.73
C LYS A 9 -13.71 4.92 35.37
N VAL A 10 -13.57 4.12 34.31
CA VAL A 10 -13.33 4.60 32.95
C VAL A 10 -14.62 5.23 32.41
N GLN A 11 -14.63 6.56 32.28
CA GLN A 11 -15.79 7.29 31.75
C GLN A 11 -15.59 7.69 30.28
N ASN A 12 -14.35 7.84 29.86
CA ASN A 12 -13.99 8.25 28.52
C ASN A 12 -12.76 7.49 28.00
N ARG A 13 -12.40 7.73 26.73
CA ARG A 13 -11.27 7.06 26.08
C ARG A 13 -9.92 7.39 26.73
N GLN A 14 -9.74 8.61 27.26
CA GLN A 14 -8.51 9.01 27.93
C GLN A 14 -8.31 8.22 29.23
N ASP A 15 -9.39 8.00 29.99
CA ASP A 15 -9.33 7.19 31.21
C ASP A 15 -8.91 5.74 30.89
N LEU A 16 -9.40 5.18 29.77
CA LEU A 16 -9.03 3.85 29.32
C LEU A 16 -7.54 3.77 28.93
N LEU A 17 -7.04 4.79 28.21
CA LEU A 17 -5.63 4.86 27.81
C LEU A 17 -4.72 4.96 29.04
N ASN A 18 -5.04 5.84 29.98
CA ASN A 18 -4.29 6.00 31.22
C ASN A 18 -4.25 4.68 32.02
N LEU A 19 -5.39 3.99 32.14
CA LEU A 19 -5.48 2.70 32.82
C LEU A 19 -4.61 1.63 32.13
N LEU A 20 -4.66 1.54 30.80
CA LEU A 20 -3.84 0.60 30.04
C LEU A 20 -2.33 0.93 30.16
N GLU A 21 -1.97 2.21 30.19
CA GLU A 21 -0.58 2.66 30.38
C GLU A 21 -0.03 2.27 31.75
N MET A 22 -0.82 2.42 32.82
CA MET A 22 -0.44 2.01 34.18
C MET A 22 -0.11 0.51 34.26
N HIS A 23 -0.72 -0.31 33.39
CA HIS A 23 -0.50 -1.76 33.34
C HIS A 23 0.31 -2.22 32.12
N SER A 24 0.94 -1.30 31.38
CA SER A 24 1.64 -1.59 30.12
C SER A 24 2.82 -2.57 30.25
N ASN A 25 3.33 -2.79 31.46
CA ASN A 25 4.37 -3.79 31.75
C ASN A 25 3.88 -5.23 31.53
N GLU A 26 2.57 -5.49 31.57
CA GLU A 26 2.03 -6.79 31.17
C GLU A 26 1.81 -6.82 29.65
N PRO A 27 2.38 -7.79 28.91
CA PRO A 27 2.32 -7.81 27.44
C PRO A 27 0.92 -7.69 26.83
N THR A 28 -0.08 -8.28 27.49
CA THR A 28 -1.47 -8.24 27.03
C THR A 28 -2.05 -6.82 27.05
N TYR A 29 -1.75 -6.02 28.07
CA TYR A 29 -2.22 -4.64 28.13
C TYR A 29 -1.43 -3.74 27.18
N GLY A 30 -0.14 -4.02 26.98
CA GLY A 30 0.66 -3.39 25.92
C GLY A 30 0.05 -3.55 24.53
N GLU A 31 -0.28 -4.78 24.12
CA GLU A 31 -0.93 -5.03 22.82
C GLU A 31 -2.30 -4.36 22.65
N VAL A 32 -3.06 -4.23 23.74
CA VAL A 32 -4.35 -3.52 23.71
C VAL A 32 -4.11 -2.03 23.55
N LEU A 33 -3.19 -1.45 24.32
CA LEU A 33 -2.81 -0.05 24.24
C LEU A 33 -2.36 0.34 22.83
N GLU A 34 -1.50 -0.47 22.20
CA GLU A 34 -1.06 -0.27 20.81
C GLU A 34 -2.23 -0.23 19.83
N LYS A 35 -3.20 -1.14 19.96
CA LYS A 35 -4.40 -1.16 19.11
C LYS A 35 -5.25 0.08 19.31
N VAL A 36 -5.47 0.53 20.55
CA VAL A 36 -6.24 1.75 20.82
C VAL A 36 -5.53 2.97 20.23
N ARG A 37 -4.21 3.09 20.41
CA ARG A 37 -3.40 4.17 19.83
C ARG A 37 -3.46 4.17 18.30
N TYR A 38 -3.28 3.01 17.68
CA TYR A 38 -3.40 2.85 16.23
C TYR A 38 -4.78 3.31 15.70
N GLU A 39 -5.89 2.90 16.34
CA GLU A 39 -7.23 3.28 15.88
C GLU A 39 -7.48 4.79 16.06
N GLU A 40 -6.94 5.42 17.11
CA GLU A 40 -7.04 6.87 17.29
C GLU A 40 -6.25 7.63 16.21
N GLU A 41 -5.02 7.20 15.96
CA GLU A 41 -4.18 7.83 14.95
C GLU A 41 -4.73 7.64 13.54
N LEU A 42 -5.22 6.43 13.23
CA LEU A 42 -5.90 6.14 11.97
C LEU A 42 -7.11 7.06 11.76
N ARG A 43 -7.93 7.27 12.80
CA ARG A 43 -9.10 8.16 12.75
C ARG A 43 -8.69 9.59 12.37
N LEU A 44 -7.62 10.11 12.97
CA LEU A 44 -7.10 11.45 12.66
C LEU A 44 -6.56 11.54 11.23
N LEU A 45 -5.81 10.53 10.78
CA LEU A 45 -5.31 10.46 9.41
C LEU A 45 -6.45 10.31 8.38
N GLN A 46 -7.51 9.57 8.70
CA GLN A 46 -8.69 9.44 7.84
C GLN A 46 -9.47 10.76 7.74
N ALA A 47 -9.55 11.56 8.80
CA ALA A 47 -10.08 12.92 8.72
C ALA A 47 -9.25 13.79 7.76
N GLN A 48 -7.91 13.65 7.79
CA GLN A 48 -7.03 14.31 6.84
C GLN A 48 -7.21 13.81 5.40
N LEU A 49 -7.47 12.52 5.19
CA LEU A 49 -7.81 11.95 3.88
C LEU A 49 -9.10 12.56 3.31
N VAL A 50 -10.10 12.86 4.14
CA VAL A 50 -11.33 13.56 3.70
C VAL A 50 -11.01 14.97 3.21
N ASN A 51 -10.19 15.73 3.95
CA ASN A 51 -9.74 17.06 3.51
C ASN A 51 -8.94 16.99 2.21
N PHE A 52 -8.03 16.01 2.11
CA PHE A 52 -7.26 15.74 0.91
C PHE A 52 -8.14 15.41 -0.30
N GLN A 53 -9.16 14.54 -0.15
CA GLN A 53 -10.07 14.20 -1.24
C GLN A 53 -10.87 15.41 -1.71
N LYS A 54 -11.40 16.21 -0.77
CA LYS A 54 -12.11 17.44 -1.10
C LYS A 54 -11.22 18.39 -1.90
N TRP A 55 -10.00 18.62 -1.43
CA TRP A 55 -9.01 19.44 -2.14
C TRP A 55 -8.67 18.88 -3.53
N ALA A 56 -8.48 17.56 -3.66
CA ALA A 56 -8.20 16.93 -4.94
C ALA A 56 -9.33 17.17 -5.95
N ALA A 57 -10.58 17.05 -5.51
CA ALA A 57 -11.76 17.32 -6.31
C ALA A 57 -11.87 18.80 -6.74
N GLU A 58 -11.75 19.72 -5.79
CA GLU A 58 -11.81 21.18 -6.06
C GLU A 58 -10.72 21.64 -7.02
N ASN A 59 -9.53 21.04 -6.93
CA ASN A 59 -8.38 21.36 -7.77
C ASN A 59 -8.26 20.42 -8.99
N LYS A 60 -9.29 19.63 -9.29
CA LYS A 60 -9.35 18.73 -10.47
C LYS A 60 -8.13 17.81 -10.61
N ARG A 61 -7.53 17.41 -9.50
CA ARG A 61 -6.33 16.56 -9.50
C ARG A 61 -6.67 15.15 -9.95
N LYS A 62 -5.83 14.58 -10.82
CA LYS A 62 -5.91 13.18 -11.25
C LYS A 62 -4.88 12.38 -10.46
N ILE A 63 -5.32 11.52 -9.54
CA ILE A 63 -4.39 10.82 -8.62
C ILE A 63 -4.55 9.31 -8.76
N ALA A 64 -3.45 8.63 -9.12
CA ALA A 64 -3.38 7.17 -9.16
C ALA A 64 -2.43 6.68 -8.05
N ILE A 65 -2.93 5.83 -7.16
CA ILE A 65 -2.14 5.24 -6.06
C ILE A 65 -2.03 3.75 -6.31
N ILE A 66 -0.81 3.30 -6.64
CA ILE A 66 -0.50 1.94 -7.03
C ILE A 66 0.05 1.18 -5.83
N PHE A 67 -0.58 0.04 -5.52
CA PHE A 67 -0.16 -0.86 -4.45
C PHE A 67 0.43 -2.11 -5.08
N GLU A 68 1.75 -2.21 -5.04
CA GLU A 68 2.51 -3.41 -5.40
C GLU A 68 3.23 -3.98 -4.18
N GLY A 69 3.80 -5.17 -4.35
CA GLY A 69 4.48 -5.90 -3.29
C GLY A 69 4.10 -7.36 -3.27
N ARG A 70 4.85 -8.14 -2.50
CA ARG A 70 4.66 -9.59 -2.37
C ARG A 70 3.25 -9.93 -1.90
N ASP A 71 2.84 -11.17 -2.15
CA ASP A 71 1.62 -11.67 -1.55
C ASP A 71 1.70 -11.70 -0.03
N ALA A 72 0.55 -11.49 0.60
CA ALA A 72 0.43 -11.29 2.04
C ALA A 72 1.18 -10.09 2.66
N SER A 73 1.76 -9.18 1.86
CA SER A 73 2.45 -7.98 2.38
C SER A 73 1.54 -6.97 3.10
N GLY A 74 0.29 -6.81 2.66
CA GLY A 74 -0.66 -5.93 3.37
C GLY A 74 -1.50 -5.01 2.49
N LYS A 75 -1.18 -4.90 1.19
CA LYS A 75 -1.82 -4.05 0.17
C LYS A 75 -3.32 -3.79 0.38
N GLY A 76 -4.16 -4.80 0.15
CA GLY A 76 -5.62 -4.66 0.25
C GLY A 76 -6.13 -4.29 1.65
N GLY A 77 -5.38 -4.61 2.72
CA GLY A 77 -5.71 -4.15 4.07
C GLY A 77 -5.47 -2.65 4.24
N THR A 78 -4.41 -2.13 3.62
CA THR A 78 -4.09 -0.71 3.60
C THR A 78 -5.04 0.07 2.72
N ILE A 79 -5.32 -0.41 1.50
CA ILE A 79 -6.35 0.18 0.62
C ILE A 79 -7.69 0.30 1.36
N LYS A 80 -8.11 -0.74 2.08
CA LYS A 80 -9.34 -0.71 2.88
C LYS A 80 -9.34 0.46 3.89
N ARG A 81 -8.21 0.75 4.54
CA ARG A 81 -8.10 1.86 5.51
C ARG A 81 -8.06 3.23 4.84
N PHE A 82 -7.47 3.35 3.67
CA PHE A 82 -7.57 4.57 2.85
C PHE A 82 -9.01 4.90 2.50
N MET A 83 -9.76 3.90 2.04
CA MET A 83 -11.09 4.12 1.45
C MET A 83 -12.23 4.19 2.47
N GLU A 84 -12.00 3.78 3.72
CA GLU A 84 -13.05 3.54 4.72
C GLU A 84 -14.02 4.71 4.95
N HIS A 85 -13.54 5.94 4.85
CA HIS A 85 -14.32 7.17 5.10
C HIS A 85 -14.29 8.17 3.94
N LEU A 86 -13.74 7.79 2.78
CA LEU A 86 -13.73 8.65 1.61
C LEU A 86 -15.08 8.62 0.88
N ASN A 87 -15.43 9.73 0.22
CA ASN A 87 -16.62 9.82 -0.62
C ASN A 87 -16.48 8.90 -1.84
N PRO A 88 -17.33 7.87 -2.01
CA PRO A 88 -17.22 6.88 -3.07
C PRO A 88 -17.45 7.45 -4.48
N ARG A 89 -17.99 8.67 -4.62
CA ARG A 89 -18.22 9.30 -5.94
C ARG A 89 -16.94 9.86 -6.58
N GLN A 90 -15.90 10.06 -5.79
CA GLN A 90 -14.62 10.67 -6.21
C GLN A 90 -13.44 9.73 -5.93
N MET A 91 -13.72 8.45 -5.71
CA MET A 91 -12.71 7.42 -5.59
C MET A 91 -13.12 6.14 -6.28
N ARG A 92 -12.14 5.37 -6.76
CA ARG A 92 -12.36 4.00 -7.25
C ARG A 92 -11.27 3.05 -6.80
N LEU A 93 -11.64 1.79 -6.66
CA LEU A 93 -10.70 0.68 -6.49
C LEU A 93 -10.65 -0.12 -7.78
N VAL A 94 -9.45 -0.29 -8.33
CA VAL A 94 -9.17 -1.10 -9.49
C VAL A 94 -8.45 -2.37 -9.03
N ALA A 95 -9.10 -3.51 -9.22
CA ALA A 95 -8.55 -4.83 -8.92
C ALA A 95 -8.88 -5.76 -10.10
N LEU A 96 -8.13 -5.62 -11.19
CA LEU A 96 -8.38 -6.36 -12.43
C LEU A 96 -8.06 -7.85 -12.27
N ASN A 97 -8.93 -8.70 -12.79
CA ASN A 97 -8.67 -10.13 -12.93
C ASN A 97 -7.62 -10.42 -14.02
N LYS A 98 -7.23 -11.69 -14.17
CA LYS A 98 -6.40 -12.16 -15.29
C LYS A 98 -6.96 -11.65 -16.64
N PRO A 99 -6.10 -11.24 -17.59
CA PRO A 99 -6.55 -10.70 -18.87
C PRO A 99 -7.31 -11.76 -19.68
N THR A 100 -8.42 -11.34 -20.27
CA THR A 100 -9.18 -12.11 -21.27
C THR A 100 -8.34 -12.34 -22.54
N ASP A 101 -8.77 -13.26 -23.40
CA ASP A 101 -8.06 -13.59 -24.64
C ASP A 101 -7.95 -12.36 -25.56
N VAL A 102 -9.00 -11.53 -25.58
CA VAL A 102 -9.03 -10.26 -26.30
C VAL A 102 -8.03 -9.26 -25.69
N GLU A 103 -8.02 -9.09 -24.36
CA GLU A 103 -7.06 -8.21 -23.69
C GLU A 103 -5.61 -8.67 -23.85
N ARG A 104 -5.36 -9.99 -23.94
CA ARG A 104 -4.01 -10.53 -24.21
C ARG A 104 -3.52 -10.21 -25.63
N GLY A 105 -4.44 -10.03 -26.59
CA GLY A 105 -4.12 -9.60 -27.95
C GLY A 105 -3.99 -8.08 -28.12
N GLN A 106 -4.33 -7.29 -27.11
CA GLN A 106 -4.20 -5.83 -27.13
C GLN A 106 -2.81 -5.38 -26.66
N TRP A 107 -2.51 -4.10 -26.89
CA TRP A 107 -1.43 -3.46 -26.17
C TRP A 107 -1.67 -3.56 -24.65
N TYR A 108 -0.63 -3.95 -23.90
CA TYR A 108 -0.76 -4.36 -22.51
C TYR A 108 -1.40 -3.29 -21.60
N PHE A 109 -1.07 -2.02 -21.84
CA PHE A 109 -1.59 -0.89 -21.05
C PHE A 109 -3.05 -0.54 -21.36
N SER A 110 -3.60 -0.99 -22.50
CA SER A 110 -4.96 -0.61 -22.96
C SER A 110 -6.04 -0.85 -21.91
N ARG A 111 -5.97 -1.97 -21.18
CA ARG A 111 -6.96 -2.28 -20.14
C ARG A 111 -6.83 -1.38 -18.91
N TYR A 112 -5.61 -0.93 -18.59
CA TYR A 112 -5.34 -0.06 -17.46
C TYR A 112 -5.64 1.40 -17.77
N ILE A 113 -5.49 1.84 -19.03
CA ILE A 113 -5.81 3.19 -19.48
C ILE A 113 -7.28 3.53 -19.20
N LYS A 114 -8.18 2.56 -19.41
CA LYS A 114 -9.62 2.71 -19.11
C LYS A 114 -9.91 2.98 -17.63
N GLU A 115 -8.97 2.63 -16.77
CA GLU A 115 -9.11 2.70 -15.32
C GLU A 115 -8.38 3.90 -14.71
N LEU A 116 -7.77 4.77 -15.53
CA LEU A 116 -7.06 5.95 -15.03
C LEU A 116 -8.01 6.96 -14.36
N PRO A 117 -7.51 7.78 -13.42
CA PRO A 117 -8.30 8.80 -12.76
C PRO A 117 -8.75 9.91 -13.73
N ASN A 118 -10.02 10.31 -13.61
CA ASN A 118 -10.53 11.55 -14.17
C ASN A 118 -10.16 12.76 -13.28
N GLU A 119 -10.44 13.97 -13.75
CA GLU A 119 -10.26 15.19 -12.96
C GLU A 119 -11.00 15.11 -11.62
N GLY A 120 -10.27 15.31 -10.52
CA GLY A 120 -10.83 15.28 -9.17
C GLY A 120 -11.02 13.88 -8.58
N GLU A 121 -10.49 12.86 -9.25
CA GLU A 121 -10.64 11.47 -8.85
C GLU A 121 -9.34 10.89 -8.26
N ILE A 122 -9.51 10.08 -7.21
CA ILE A 122 -8.43 9.27 -6.62
C ILE A 122 -8.70 7.80 -6.95
N VAL A 123 -7.81 7.16 -7.71
CA VAL A 123 -7.94 5.74 -8.08
C VAL A 123 -6.87 4.92 -7.37
N PHE A 124 -7.30 3.93 -6.60
CA PHE A 124 -6.45 2.96 -5.92
C PHE A 124 -6.34 1.71 -6.78
N PHE A 125 -5.11 1.31 -7.13
CA PHE A 125 -4.81 0.09 -7.89
C PHE A 125 -4.31 -1.00 -6.93
N ASP A 126 -5.12 -2.04 -6.68
CA ASP A 126 -4.66 -3.27 -6.01
C ASP A 126 -4.00 -4.18 -7.04
N ARG A 127 -2.67 -4.08 -7.12
CA ARG A 127 -1.88 -4.41 -8.31
C ARG A 127 -2.21 -3.52 -9.51
N SER A 128 -1.31 -3.49 -10.48
CA SER A 128 -1.37 -2.58 -11.62
C SER A 128 -0.75 -3.22 -12.87
N TRP A 129 -0.33 -2.38 -13.82
CA TRP A 129 0.50 -2.80 -14.96
C TRP A 129 1.85 -3.41 -14.52
N TYR A 130 2.29 -3.18 -13.29
CA TYR A 130 3.49 -3.83 -12.75
C TYR A 130 3.35 -5.35 -12.50
N ASN A 131 2.18 -5.94 -12.72
CA ASN A 131 2.05 -7.40 -12.84
C ASN A 131 3.07 -7.97 -13.84
N ARG A 132 3.31 -7.30 -14.98
CA ARG A 132 4.30 -7.71 -15.97
C ARG A 132 5.74 -7.48 -15.57
N ALA A 133 6.02 -6.61 -14.59
CA ALA A 133 7.37 -6.44 -14.07
C ALA A 133 7.81 -7.60 -13.16
N VAL A 134 6.85 -8.26 -12.50
CA VAL A 134 7.17 -9.17 -11.39
C VAL A 134 6.43 -10.50 -11.49
N VAL A 135 5.10 -10.51 -11.35
CA VAL A 135 4.34 -11.77 -11.24
C VAL A 135 4.34 -12.54 -12.55
N GLU A 136 4.11 -11.87 -13.68
CA GLU A 136 4.04 -12.54 -14.98
C GLU A 136 5.36 -13.23 -15.37
N PRO A 137 6.54 -12.61 -15.29
CA PRO A 137 7.78 -13.28 -15.67
C PRO A 137 8.22 -14.35 -14.67
N VAL A 138 7.93 -14.20 -13.36
CA VAL A 138 8.23 -15.24 -12.36
C VAL A 138 7.39 -16.51 -12.60
N MET A 139 6.12 -16.33 -12.98
CA MET A 139 5.16 -17.42 -13.15
C MET A 139 5.06 -17.93 -14.59
N GLY A 140 5.80 -17.34 -15.54
CA GLY A 140 5.76 -17.70 -16.95
C GLY A 140 4.46 -17.28 -17.67
N PHE A 141 3.78 -16.22 -17.19
CA PHE A 141 2.57 -15.69 -17.82
C PHE A 141 2.84 -14.67 -18.94
N CYS A 142 4.10 -14.29 -19.14
CA CYS A 142 4.54 -13.50 -20.28
C CYS A 142 5.83 -14.10 -20.88
N THR A 143 6.08 -13.84 -22.15
CA THR A 143 7.35 -14.19 -22.79
C THR A 143 8.46 -13.23 -22.35
N PRO A 144 9.75 -13.61 -22.45
CA PRO A 144 10.87 -12.71 -22.19
C PRO A 144 10.80 -11.42 -23.03
N GLN A 145 10.34 -11.51 -24.27
CA GLN A 145 10.19 -10.35 -25.17
C GLN A 145 9.08 -9.42 -24.69
N GLN A 146 7.96 -9.95 -24.18
CA GLN A 146 6.89 -9.15 -23.60
C GLN A 146 7.34 -8.45 -22.32
N TYR A 147 8.12 -9.12 -21.47
CA TYR A 147 8.73 -8.54 -20.28
C TYR A 147 9.64 -7.36 -20.65
N GLU A 148 10.62 -7.57 -21.54
CA GLU A 148 11.55 -6.51 -21.93
C GLU A 148 10.84 -5.33 -22.61
N SER A 149 9.88 -5.60 -23.49
CA SER A 149 9.07 -4.56 -24.12
C SER A 149 8.32 -3.73 -23.09
N PHE A 150 7.72 -4.38 -22.08
CA PHE A 150 7.04 -3.68 -20.99
C PHE A 150 8.01 -2.85 -20.14
N MET A 151 9.18 -3.39 -19.80
CA MET A 151 10.17 -2.70 -18.98
C MET A 151 10.73 -1.44 -19.65
N VAL A 152 10.78 -1.43 -20.99
CA VAL A 152 11.12 -0.23 -21.78
C VAL A 152 9.95 0.75 -21.87
N GLN A 153 8.71 0.26 -22.02
CA GLN A 153 7.54 1.11 -22.24
C GLN A 153 7.00 1.75 -20.96
N VAL A 154 7.08 1.09 -19.80
CA VAL A 154 6.41 1.57 -18.59
C VAL A 154 6.88 2.95 -18.10
N PRO A 155 8.17 3.33 -18.14
CA PRO A 155 8.58 4.68 -17.77
C PRO A 155 8.01 5.75 -18.70
N GLU A 156 7.97 5.48 -20.02
CA GLU A 156 7.40 6.38 -21.02
C GLU A 156 5.87 6.50 -20.87
N PHE A 157 5.20 5.39 -20.59
CA PHE A 157 3.78 5.38 -20.27
C PHE A 157 3.48 6.28 -19.06
N GLU A 158 4.22 6.12 -17.98
CA GLU A 158 4.06 6.96 -16.78
C GLU A 158 4.45 8.42 -17.02
N HIS A 159 5.42 8.68 -17.90
CA HIS A 159 5.80 10.03 -18.29
C HIS A 159 4.66 10.75 -19.00
N MET A 160 4.01 10.10 -19.98
CA MET A 160 2.83 10.66 -20.65
C MET A 160 1.69 10.97 -19.67
N LEU A 161 1.49 10.12 -18.67
CA LEU A 161 0.49 10.37 -17.62
C LEU A 161 0.88 11.57 -16.75
N TYR A 162 2.15 11.68 -16.37
CA TYR A 162 2.68 12.80 -15.62
C TYR A 162 2.52 14.13 -16.37
N GLU A 163 2.89 14.18 -17.65
CA GLU A 163 2.73 15.36 -18.51
C GLU A 163 1.25 15.74 -18.68
N SER A 164 0.36 14.76 -18.71
CA SER A 164 -1.09 14.99 -18.69
C SER A 164 -1.61 15.52 -17.34
N GLY A 165 -0.78 15.61 -16.30
CA GLY A 165 -1.16 16.10 -14.97
C GLY A 165 -1.66 15.01 -14.02
N THR A 166 -1.47 13.73 -14.34
CA THR A 166 -1.76 12.62 -13.44
C THR A 166 -0.61 12.45 -12.45
N THR A 167 -0.91 12.52 -11.16
CA THR A 167 0.04 12.20 -10.10
C THR A 167 0.00 10.71 -9.81
N ILE A 168 1.15 10.03 -9.93
CA ILE A 168 1.27 8.59 -9.67
C ILE A 168 2.08 8.40 -8.38
N ILE A 169 1.50 7.69 -7.42
CA ILE A 169 2.19 7.23 -6.20
C ILE A 169 2.36 5.73 -6.29
N LYS A 170 3.60 5.23 -6.35
CA LYS A 170 3.91 3.80 -6.45
C LYS A 170 4.43 3.25 -5.13
N PHE A 171 3.61 2.46 -4.45
CA PHE A 171 4.00 1.76 -3.24
C PHE A 171 4.47 0.33 -3.54
N TRP A 172 5.59 -0.06 -2.95
CA TRP A 172 5.98 -1.45 -2.77
C TRP A 172 5.92 -1.84 -1.30
N PHE A 173 4.97 -2.69 -0.95
CA PHE A 173 4.85 -3.25 0.40
C PHE A 173 5.86 -4.41 0.56
N SER A 174 6.92 -4.14 1.33
CA SER A 174 7.99 -5.08 1.64
C SER A 174 7.65 -5.85 2.91
N VAL A 175 7.64 -7.17 2.81
CA VAL A 175 7.41 -8.09 3.94
C VAL A 175 8.59 -9.06 3.97
N SER A 176 9.05 -9.47 5.16
CA SER A 176 10.08 -10.50 5.30
C SER A 176 9.54 -11.88 4.92
N LYS A 177 10.45 -12.80 4.57
CA LYS A 177 10.10 -14.16 4.13
C LYS A 177 9.35 -14.91 5.22
N ASP A 178 9.84 -14.82 6.45
CA ASP A 178 9.24 -15.45 7.62
C ASP A 178 7.86 -14.87 7.94
N GLN A 179 7.72 -13.55 7.89
CA GLN A 179 6.45 -12.90 8.15
C GLN A 179 5.42 -13.21 7.05
N GLN A 180 5.85 -13.37 5.79
CA GLN A 180 4.98 -13.85 4.72
C GLN A 180 4.49 -15.27 5.01
N LEU A 181 5.38 -16.19 5.35
CA LEU A 181 5.04 -17.59 5.67
C LEU A 181 4.07 -17.66 6.86
N TYR A 182 4.37 -16.92 7.93
CA TYR A 182 3.49 -16.80 9.09
C TYR A 182 2.08 -16.33 8.69
N ARG A 183 1.97 -15.33 7.80
CA ARG A 183 0.68 -14.82 7.33
C ARG A 183 -0.06 -15.80 6.45
N PHE A 184 0.62 -16.60 5.63
CA PHE A 184 -0.01 -17.67 4.85
C PHE A 184 -0.60 -18.75 5.77
N ASN A 185 0.18 -19.22 6.74
CA ASN A 185 -0.29 -20.19 7.73
C ASN A 185 -1.52 -19.69 8.49
N ARG A 186 -1.56 -18.40 8.86
CA ARG A 186 -2.74 -17.80 9.49
C ARG A 186 -3.95 -17.66 8.57
N ARG A 187 -3.76 -17.45 7.25
CA ARG A 187 -4.86 -17.40 6.28
C ARG A 187 -5.52 -18.77 6.13
N LEU A 188 -4.73 -19.84 6.04
CA LEU A 188 -5.24 -21.20 5.94
C LEU A 188 -6.09 -21.61 7.17
N LYS A 189 -5.63 -21.20 8.36
CA LYS A 189 -6.34 -21.43 9.63
C LYS A 189 -7.61 -20.59 9.80
N ASN A 190 -7.81 -19.52 9.04
CA ASN A 190 -8.95 -18.62 9.17
C ASN A 190 -9.95 -18.80 8.00
N PRO A 191 -11.16 -19.35 8.23
CA PRO A 191 -12.14 -19.61 7.17
C PRO A 191 -12.48 -18.38 6.31
N LEU A 192 -12.53 -17.18 6.90
CA LEU A 192 -12.84 -15.93 6.21
C LEU A 192 -11.70 -15.40 5.33
N LYS A 193 -10.51 -15.99 5.43
CA LYS A 193 -9.30 -15.59 4.69
C LYS A 193 -8.74 -16.68 3.80
N ARG A 194 -9.31 -17.90 3.81
CA ARG A 194 -8.87 -19.02 2.97
C ARG A 194 -8.88 -18.70 1.49
N TRP A 195 -9.89 -17.95 1.03
CA TRP A 195 -9.99 -17.52 -0.37
C TRP A 195 -8.82 -16.63 -0.84
N LYS A 196 -8.03 -16.05 0.09
CA LYS A 196 -6.84 -15.25 -0.21
C LYS A 196 -5.56 -16.08 -0.39
N TYR A 197 -5.70 -17.40 -0.50
CA TYR A 197 -4.59 -18.30 -0.74
C TYR A 197 -4.79 -18.97 -2.09
N SER A 198 -3.84 -18.76 -3.00
CA SER A 198 -3.84 -19.27 -4.37
C SER A 198 -2.61 -20.16 -4.62
N PRO A 199 -2.62 -20.98 -5.69
CA PRO A 199 -1.42 -21.74 -6.08
C PRO A 199 -0.21 -20.87 -6.41
N VAL A 200 -0.43 -19.60 -6.79
CA VAL A 200 0.65 -18.62 -7.00
C VAL A 200 1.29 -18.23 -5.67
N ASP A 201 0.48 -18.07 -4.62
CA ASP A 201 0.96 -17.72 -3.27
C ASP A 201 1.84 -18.82 -2.68
N GLU A 202 1.49 -20.08 -2.91
CA GLU A 202 2.25 -21.25 -2.47
C GLU A 202 3.67 -21.25 -3.04
N LYS A 203 3.80 -21.01 -4.36
CA LYS A 203 5.10 -20.87 -5.02
C LYS A 203 5.88 -19.62 -4.61
N GLY A 204 5.23 -18.63 -4.00
CA GLY A 204 5.87 -17.38 -3.58
C GLY A 204 7.02 -17.56 -2.58
N GLN A 205 6.96 -18.61 -1.76
CA GLN A 205 8.02 -18.96 -0.81
C GLN A 205 9.21 -19.67 -1.50
N GLU A 206 8.92 -20.56 -2.44
CA GLU A 206 9.93 -21.29 -3.22
C GLU A 206 10.68 -20.35 -4.18
N LEU A 207 9.94 -19.52 -4.90
CA LEU A 207 10.47 -18.58 -5.90
C LEU A 207 10.87 -17.22 -5.28
N TRP A 208 11.17 -17.19 -3.98
CA TRP A 208 11.42 -15.95 -3.24
C TRP A 208 12.48 -15.08 -3.91
N ASP A 209 13.60 -15.68 -4.30
CA ASP A 209 14.75 -15.02 -4.91
C ASP A 209 14.47 -14.56 -6.34
N THR A 210 13.73 -15.36 -7.11
CA THR A 210 13.26 -14.95 -8.45
C THR A 210 12.35 -13.73 -8.37
N PHE A 211 11.42 -13.70 -7.40
CA PHE A 211 10.63 -12.51 -7.12
C PHE A 211 11.48 -11.32 -6.67
N THR A 212 12.53 -11.55 -5.88
CA THR A 212 13.47 -10.49 -5.46
C THR A 212 14.16 -9.89 -6.68
N TYR A 213 14.70 -10.75 -7.56
CA TYR A 213 15.37 -10.36 -8.79
C TYR A 213 14.49 -9.45 -9.66
N TYR A 214 13.26 -9.89 -9.98
CA TYR A 214 12.37 -9.10 -10.83
C TYR A 214 11.90 -7.80 -10.16
N LYS A 215 11.72 -7.78 -8.84
CA LYS A 215 11.48 -6.54 -8.08
C LYS A 215 12.68 -5.58 -8.20
N ASP A 216 13.91 -6.06 -8.08
CA ASP A 216 15.10 -5.19 -8.19
C ASP A 216 15.28 -4.65 -9.63
N GLN A 217 14.99 -5.47 -10.64
CA GLN A 217 14.92 -5.02 -12.04
C GLN A 217 13.81 -3.97 -12.25
N MET A 218 12.64 -4.18 -11.64
CA MET A 218 11.55 -3.22 -11.65
C MET A 218 11.99 -1.87 -11.07
N PHE A 219 12.53 -1.85 -9.85
CA PHE A 219 12.97 -0.61 -9.21
C PHE A 219 14.07 0.11 -9.97
N SER A 220 15.12 -0.62 -10.39
CA SER A 220 16.24 -0.01 -11.08
C SER A 220 15.82 0.68 -12.38
N ARG A 221 14.94 0.06 -13.18
CA ARG A 221 14.53 0.57 -14.50
C ARG A 221 13.35 1.55 -14.47
N THR A 222 12.52 1.50 -13.43
CA THR A 222 11.24 2.25 -13.38
C THR A 222 11.14 3.21 -12.20
N HIS A 223 12.20 3.38 -11.41
CA HIS A 223 12.30 4.50 -10.47
C HIS A 223 12.78 5.77 -11.18
N ASN A 224 11.98 6.82 -11.10
CA ASN A 224 12.22 8.10 -11.75
C ASN A 224 11.73 9.27 -10.86
N ALA A 225 12.18 10.49 -11.17
CA ALA A 225 11.94 11.65 -10.33
C ALA A 225 10.44 12.01 -10.21
N PHE A 226 9.70 11.87 -11.30
CA PHE A 226 8.28 12.20 -11.42
C PHE A 226 7.33 11.06 -11.00
N SER A 227 7.83 9.83 -10.93
CA SER A 227 7.08 8.62 -10.52
C SER A 227 7.98 7.73 -9.66
N PRO A 228 8.34 8.16 -8.44
CA PRO A 228 9.25 7.40 -7.60
C PRO A 228 8.59 6.13 -7.04
N TRP A 229 9.38 5.09 -6.90
CA TRP A 229 9.05 3.95 -6.05
C TRP A 229 9.23 4.28 -4.56
N VAL A 230 8.21 3.92 -3.78
CA VAL A 230 8.14 4.13 -2.33
C VAL A 230 8.01 2.77 -1.65
N ILE A 231 9.01 2.39 -0.89
CA ILE A 231 9.05 1.12 -0.15
C ILE A 231 8.39 1.34 1.20
N VAL A 232 7.43 0.48 1.53
CA VAL A 232 6.75 0.44 2.83
C VAL A 232 7.12 -0.85 3.53
N LYS A 233 7.90 -0.79 4.62
CA LYS A 233 8.13 -1.95 5.49
C LYS A 233 6.81 -2.33 6.13
N SER A 234 6.40 -3.57 5.93
CA SER A 234 5.03 -4.00 6.19
C SER A 234 4.92 -5.24 7.04
N ASP A 235 5.97 -5.56 7.81
CA ASP A 235 5.96 -6.65 8.78
C ASP A 235 4.99 -6.37 9.93
N ASP A 236 5.01 -5.14 10.44
CA ASP A 236 3.87 -4.55 11.16
C ASP A 236 2.85 -4.01 10.15
N LYS A 237 1.59 -4.45 10.28
CA LYS A 237 0.52 -4.00 9.38
C LYS A 237 -0.09 -2.68 9.82
N LEU A 238 -0.09 -2.40 11.12
CA LEU A 238 -0.70 -1.21 11.69
C LEU A 238 0.12 0.00 11.24
N ASP A 239 1.43 -0.03 11.50
CA ASP A 239 2.35 1.03 11.09
C ASP A 239 2.35 1.22 9.58
N ALA A 240 2.48 0.14 8.80
CA ALA A 240 2.49 0.23 7.34
C ALA A 240 1.23 0.88 6.74
N ARG A 241 0.09 0.83 7.43
CA ARG A 241 -1.12 1.52 7.00
C ARG A 241 -1.04 3.01 7.29
N LEU A 242 -0.71 3.36 8.53
CA LEU A 242 -0.62 4.75 8.97
C LEU A 242 0.44 5.48 8.14
N GLU A 243 1.62 4.88 7.99
CA GLU A 243 2.75 5.49 7.30
C GLU A 243 2.53 5.61 5.79
N ALA A 244 1.83 4.66 5.17
CA ALA A 244 1.42 4.81 3.76
C ALA A 244 0.44 5.98 3.60
N ILE A 245 -0.52 6.16 4.52
CA ILE A 245 -1.44 7.30 4.51
C ILE A 245 -0.68 8.61 4.70
N ARG A 246 0.22 8.68 5.68
CA ARG A 246 1.10 9.85 5.90
C ARG A 246 1.90 10.17 4.66
N TYR A 247 2.51 9.17 4.02
CA TYR A 247 3.23 9.40 2.77
C TYR A 247 2.34 10.09 1.73
N VAL A 248 1.15 9.56 1.43
CA VAL A 248 0.23 10.22 0.47
C VAL A 248 -0.10 11.65 0.89
N LEU A 249 -0.54 11.86 2.12
CA LEU A 249 -0.91 13.19 2.64
C LEU A 249 0.28 14.18 2.59
N SER A 250 1.49 13.70 2.87
CA SER A 250 2.71 14.51 2.84
C SER A 250 2.99 15.11 1.46
N GLN A 251 2.61 14.42 0.37
CA GLN A 251 2.90 14.84 -1.00
C GLN A 251 2.03 16.01 -1.50
N PHE A 252 0.94 16.36 -0.81
CA PHE A 252 -0.02 17.35 -1.31
C PHE A 252 -0.22 18.53 -0.35
N PRO A 253 -0.44 19.75 -0.87
CA PRO A 253 -0.69 20.95 -0.08
C PRO A 253 -2.21 21.17 0.11
N TYR A 254 -2.92 20.18 0.67
CA TYR A 254 -4.36 20.30 0.87
C TYR A 254 -4.74 21.21 2.05
N THR A 255 -5.90 21.84 1.98
CA THR A 255 -6.42 22.75 3.01
C THR A 255 -6.62 22.01 4.34
N GLY A 256 -6.21 22.62 5.46
CA GLY A 256 -6.34 22.03 6.81
C GLY A 256 -5.23 21.03 7.18
N LYS A 257 -4.18 20.88 6.35
CA LYS A 257 -3.03 20.00 6.62
C LYS A 257 -2.25 20.40 7.89
N THR A 258 -2.04 21.69 8.11
CA THR A 258 -1.26 22.22 9.25
C THR A 258 -2.09 22.46 10.51
N GLU A 259 -3.41 22.38 10.41
CA GLU A 259 -4.34 22.61 11.52
C GLU A 259 -4.61 21.32 12.32
N SER A 260 -4.19 20.17 11.80
CA SER A 260 -4.40 18.88 12.43
C SER A 260 -3.36 18.58 13.51
N PRO A 261 -3.74 17.98 14.65
CA PRO A 261 -2.77 17.54 15.66
C PRO A 261 -1.97 16.30 15.22
N VAL A 262 -2.36 15.62 14.13
CA VAL A 262 -1.65 14.42 13.65
C VAL A 262 -0.49 14.80 12.73
N ASN A 263 0.68 14.21 12.97
CA ASN A 263 1.81 14.36 12.06
C ASN A 263 1.53 13.59 10.76
N VAL A 264 1.60 14.29 9.64
CA VAL A 264 1.41 13.71 8.30
C VAL A 264 2.71 13.35 7.60
N ASN A 265 3.86 13.61 8.23
CA ASN A 265 5.15 13.16 7.71
C ASN A 265 5.37 11.70 8.10
N PRO A 266 5.73 10.83 7.13
CA PRO A 266 5.93 9.43 7.41
C PRO A 266 7.25 9.17 8.15
N ASP A 267 7.29 8.12 8.97
CA ASP A 267 8.50 7.62 9.61
C ASP A 267 9.48 7.08 8.54
N PRO A 268 10.69 7.65 8.39
CA PRO A 268 11.68 7.18 7.43
C PRO A 268 12.20 5.77 7.72
N ASN A 269 11.95 5.21 8.90
CA ASN A 269 12.29 3.82 9.21
C ASN A 269 11.27 2.83 8.62
N VAL A 270 10.04 3.28 8.35
CA VAL A 270 8.95 2.45 7.81
C VAL A 270 8.74 2.72 6.32
N VAL A 271 8.73 3.98 5.91
CA VAL A 271 8.52 4.39 4.52
C VAL A 271 9.74 5.07 3.96
N GLN A 272 10.25 4.54 2.84
CA GLN A 272 11.47 5.03 2.22
C GLN A 272 11.27 5.17 0.72
N ARG A 273 11.74 6.28 0.16
CA ARG A 273 11.93 6.36 -1.29
C ARG A 273 13.02 5.37 -1.69
N TYR A 274 12.81 4.61 -2.75
CA TYR A 274 13.88 3.78 -3.31
C TYR A 274 15.01 4.69 -3.81
N PHE A 275 16.24 4.39 -3.44
CA PHE A 275 17.44 5.00 -4.00
C PHE A 275 18.21 3.92 -4.74
N ARG A 276 18.72 4.25 -5.94
CA ARG A 276 19.64 3.35 -6.66
C ARG A 276 20.95 3.30 -5.87
N THR A 277 21.15 2.24 -5.11
CA THR A 277 22.44 2.01 -4.43
C THR A 277 23.45 1.50 -5.46
N VAL A 278 24.65 2.06 -5.47
CA VAL A 278 25.74 1.68 -6.40
C VAL A 278 26.38 0.33 -6.01
N GLN A 279 26.11 -0.19 -4.82
CA GLN A 279 26.58 -1.50 -4.34
C GLN A 279 25.50 -2.20 -3.50
N GLN A 280 25.15 -3.44 -3.87
CA GLN A 280 24.71 -4.43 -2.89
C GLN A 280 25.94 -4.74 -2.04
N ILE A 281 26.03 -4.15 -0.85
CA ILE A 281 26.98 -4.62 0.14
C ILE A 281 26.28 -5.83 0.76
N ASP A 282 26.71 -7.01 0.32
CA ASP A 282 26.34 -8.28 0.94
C ASP A 282 26.62 -8.19 2.44
N PHE A 283 25.61 -8.47 3.26
CA PHE A 283 25.73 -8.81 4.68
C PHE A 283 24.93 -10.08 4.95
#